data_AF-A0A0F9RRE5-F1
#
_entry.id   AF-A0A0F9RRE5-F1
#
_cell.length_a   1.000
_cell.length_b   1.000
_cell.length_c   1.000
_cell.angle_alpha   90.00
_cell.angle_beta   90.00
_cell.angle_gamma   90.00
#
_symmetry.space_group_name_H-M   'P 1'
#
loop_
_entity.id
_entity.type
_entity.pdbx_description
1 polymer ?
#
loop_
_entity_poly.entity_id
_entity_poly.type
_entity_poly.pdbx_seq_one_letter_code
_entity_poly.pdbx_strand_id
1 'polypeptide(L)'
;MTGKYSISSVKYGKQGRNKRTVWAINPKPFKEAHFAVYPEELCETPIKAGCPEFVCVECKKPREVIFEPSEEYKKLLRNQGKGWSSERRKEAIKIGNALAEGTRHDITADYRRAGYTDCGCNVGFTGGSVLDMFFGSGTTGIVALKQNKKFIGIELSQEYIEIAKKRLKPFLEQTKLK
;
A
#
# COMPACT_ATOMS: atom_id res chain seq x y z
N MET A 1 -23.86 5.31 15.89
CA MET A 1 -24.22 4.11 15.12
C MET A 1 -22.96 3.50 14.54
N THR A 2 -22.57 2.34 15.07
CA THR A 2 -21.33 1.61 14.75
C THR A 2 -21.50 0.81 13.46
N GLY A 3 -21.00 1.34 12.34
CA GLY A 3 -20.89 0.60 11.08
C GLY A 3 -19.75 -0.41 11.16
N LYS A 4 -20.08 -1.67 11.49
CA LYS A 4 -19.18 -2.81 11.35
C LYS A 4 -18.96 -3.08 9.86
N TYR A 5 -17.84 -2.62 9.29
CA TYR A 5 -17.34 -3.18 8.04
C TYR A 5 -16.44 -4.37 8.37
N SER A 6 -16.94 -5.57 8.12
CA SER A 6 -16.17 -6.80 8.24
C SER A 6 -15.10 -6.86 7.15
N ILE A 7 -13.86 -6.56 7.52
CA ILE A 7 -12.67 -6.87 6.69
C ILE A 7 -12.44 -8.38 6.79
N SER A 8 -13.18 -9.15 6.00
CA SER A 8 -13.02 -10.60 5.92
C SER A 8 -13.01 -11.05 4.46
N SER A 9 -11.86 -10.87 3.78
CA SER A 9 -11.40 -11.72 2.65
C SER A 9 -10.14 -11.23 1.90
N VAL A 10 -9.32 -10.33 2.45
CA VAL A 10 -7.93 -10.16 1.95
C VAL A 10 -6.98 -10.59 3.05
N LYS A 11 -6.56 -11.85 3.01
CA LYS A 11 -5.39 -12.30 3.76
C LYS A 11 -4.19 -11.53 3.22
N TYR A 12 -3.90 -10.36 3.78
CA TYR A 12 -2.54 -9.85 3.78
C TYR A 12 -1.68 -11.01 4.27
N GLY A 13 -0.73 -11.47 3.46
CA GLY A 13 0.23 -12.44 3.95
C GLY A 13 0.87 -11.79 5.18
N LYS A 14 0.72 -12.42 6.36
CA LYS A 14 1.27 -11.96 7.65
C LYS A 14 2.82 -11.82 7.66
N GLN A 15 3.46 -11.82 6.49
CA GLN A 15 4.87 -12.11 6.26
C GLN A 15 5.52 -11.14 5.26
N GLY A 16 4.91 -9.98 4.96
CA GLY A 16 5.54 -8.94 4.14
C GLY A 16 5.81 -9.30 2.67
N ARG A 17 5.17 -10.34 2.12
CA ARG A 17 5.31 -10.69 0.70
C ARG A 17 4.59 -9.68 -0.18
N ASN A 18 5.23 -9.27 -1.29
CA ASN A 18 4.58 -8.46 -2.33
C ASN A 18 3.28 -9.13 -2.79
N LYS A 19 2.25 -8.32 -3.07
CA LYS A 19 1.02 -8.82 -3.68
C LYS A 19 1.38 -9.54 -4.97
N ARG A 20 0.88 -10.77 -5.12
CA ARG A 20 1.06 -11.58 -6.35
C ARG A 20 0.26 -10.96 -7.51
N THR A 21 0.48 -11.47 -8.71
CA THR A 21 -0.13 -10.96 -9.96
C THR A 21 -1.64 -11.13 -10.05
N VAL A 22 -2.25 -12.02 -9.26
CA VAL A 22 -3.70 -12.31 -9.32
C VAL A 22 -4.41 -11.76 -8.09
N TRP A 23 -5.42 -10.90 -8.31
CA TRP A 23 -6.24 -10.28 -7.26
C TRP A 23 -7.71 -10.68 -7.41
N ALA A 24 -8.38 -10.96 -6.30
CA ALA A 24 -9.82 -11.16 -6.29
C ALA A 24 -10.51 -9.79 -6.19
N ILE A 25 -11.16 -9.36 -7.26
CA ILE A 25 -11.89 -8.09 -7.35
C ILE A 25 -13.30 -8.38 -7.85
N ASN A 26 -14.30 -7.96 -7.09
CA ASN A 26 -15.69 -8.17 -7.47
C ASN A 26 -16.14 -7.12 -8.50
N PRO A 27 -16.91 -7.50 -9.54
CA PRO A 27 -17.55 -6.53 -10.42
C PRO A 27 -18.50 -5.61 -9.64
N LYS A 28 -18.53 -4.33 -10.00
CA LYS A 28 -19.48 -3.36 -9.44
C LYS A 28 -20.42 -2.90 -10.56
N PRO A 29 -21.75 -2.96 -10.36
CA PRO A 29 -22.70 -2.54 -11.38
C PRO A 29 -22.56 -1.04 -11.64
N PHE A 30 -22.65 -0.66 -12.90
CA PHE A 30 -22.60 0.73 -13.34
C PHE A 30 -23.88 1.04 -14.12
N LYS A 31 -24.59 2.10 -13.73
CA LYS A 31 -25.95 2.40 -14.22
C LYS A 31 -25.98 3.07 -15.58
N GLU A 32 -24.89 3.71 -15.97
CA GLU A 32 -24.81 4.43 -17.24
C GLU A 32 -24.37 3.44 -18.34
N ALA A 33 -24.80 3.64 -19.59
CA ALA A 33 -24.51 2.74 -20.70
C ALA A 33 -23.05 2.88 -21.17
N HIS A 34 -22.13 2.11 -20.57
CA HIS A 34 -20.70 2.21 -20.85
C HIS A 34 -20.07 0.87 -21.10
N PHE A 35 -19.36 0.78 -22.22
CA PHE A 35 -18.46 -0.34 -22.49
C PHE A 35 -17.21 -0.14 -21.62
N ALA A 36 -16.87 -1.16 -20.82
CA ALA A 36 -15.61 -1.29 -20.07
C ALA A 36 -15.37 -0.38 -18.83
N VAL A 37 -16.38 -0.10 -18.00
CA VAL A 37 -16.13 0.47 -16.66
C VAL A 37 -15.60 -0.61 -15.72
N TYR A 38 -14.47 -0.32 -15.07
CA TYR A 38 -13.87 -1.19 -14.06
C TYR A 38 -14.17 -0.71 -12.62
N PRO A 39 -14.21 -1.62 -11.64
CA PRO A 39 -14.39 -1.27 -10.24
C PRO A 39 -13.19 -0.50 -9.68
N GLU A 40 -13.44 0.43 -8.75
CA GLU A 40 -12.39 1.26 -8.10
C GLU A 40 -11.26 0.43 -7.48
N GLU A 41 -11.58 -0.74 -6.93
CA GLU A 41 -10.63 -1.66 -6.28
C GLU A 41 -9.50 -2.09 -7.21
N LEU A 42 -9.75 -2.15 -8.52
CA LEU A 42 -8.75 -2.46 -9.52
C LEU A 42 -7.63 -1.41 -9.58
N CYS A 43 -8.00 -0.13 -9.43
CA CYS A 43 -7.06 0.98 -9.48
C CYS A 43 -6.43 1.29 -8.11
N GLU A 44 -7.08 0.94 -7.01
CA GLU A 44 -6.59 1.26 -5.67
C GLU A 44 -5.19 0.70 -5.41
N THR A 45 -4.99 -0.59 -5.68
CA THR A 45 -3.72 -1.28 -5.42
C THR A 45 -2.55 -0.72 -6.23
N PRO A 46 -2.63 -0.61 -7.58
CA PRO A 46 -1.51 -0.10 -8.38
C PRO A 46 -1.19 1.36 -8.05
N ILE A 47 -2.20 2.20 -7.78
CA ILE A 47 -1.97 3.61 -7.41
C ILE A 47 -1.27 3.70 -6.05
N LYS A 48 -1.67 2.91 -5.05
CA LYS A 48 -1.00 2.86 -3.73
C LYS A 48 0.44 2.38 -3.84
N ALA A 49 0.71 1.44 -4.73
CA ALA A 49 2.04 0.83 -4.89
C ALA A 49 2.99 1.70 -5.72
N GLY A 50 2.51 2.30 -6.80
CA GLY A 50 3.35 2.98 -7.80
C GLY A 50 3.40 4.50 -7.67
N CYS A 51 2.40 5.14 -7.06
CA CYS A 51 2.35 6.60 -6.97
C CYS A 51 2.73 7.07 -5.56
N PRO A 52 3.73 7.96 -5.41
CA PRO A 52 4.12 8.46 -4.10
C PRO A 52 2.97 9.21 -3.41
N GLU A 53 2.89 9.05 -2.09
CA GLU A 53 1.90 9.74 -1.25
C GLU A 53 2.29 11.20 -1.01
N PHE A 54 3.59 11.46 -0.90
CA PHE A 54 4.13 12.80 -0.65
C PHE A 54 5.25 13.09 -1.63
N VAL A 55 5.15 14.23 -2.31
CA VAL A 55 6.10 14.79 -3.25
C VAL A 55 6.35 16.23 -2.84
N CYS A 56 7.62 16.60 -2.69
CA CYS A 56 8.00 17.96 -2.32
C CYS A 56 7.43 18.96 -3.35
N VAL A 57 6.84 20.05 -2.87
CA VAL A 57 6.31 21.10 -3.75
C VAL A 57 7.42 21.79 -4.54
N GLU A 58 8.59 21.95 -3.94
CA GLU A 58 9.75 22.63 -4.54
C GLU A 58 10.57 21.67 -5.39
N CYS A 59 11.31 20.74 -4.77
CA CYS A 59 12.29 19.90 -5.46
C CYS A 59 11.70 18.68 -6.18
N LYS A 60 10.38 18.44 -6.06
CA LYS A 60 9.65 17.30 -6.66
C LYS A 60 10.14 15.91 -6.26
N LYS A 61 11.02 15.80 -5.25
CA LYS A 61 11.44 14.51 -4.72
C LYS A 61 10.30 13.85 -3.93
N PRO A 62 10.00 12.57 -4.17
CA PRO A 62 9.05 11.83 -3.34
C PRO A 62 9.65 11.55 -1.96
N ARG A 63 8.80 11.50 -0.93
CA ARG A 63 9.21 10.98 0.37
C ARG A 63 9.20 9.45 0.34
N GLU A 64 10.26 8.87 0.87
CA GLU A 64 10.37 7.43 1.07
C GLU A 64 9.90 7.07 2.48
N VAL A 65 9.35 5.86 2.63
CA VAL A 65 8.87 5.39 3.93
C VAL A 65 10.05 4.88 4.74
N ILE A 66 10.18 5.37 5.96
CA ILE A 66 11.18 4.89 6.92
C ILE A 66 10.57 3.70 7.67
N PHE A 67 11.25 2.56 7.64
CA PHE A 67 10.87 1.35 8.35
C PHE A 67 11.78 1.14 9.56
N GLU A 68 11.17 0.81 10.69
CA GLU A 68 11.90 0.44 11.90
C GLU A 68 11.55 -1.00 12.31
N PRO A 69 12.54 -1.82 12.67
CA PRO A 69 12.28 -3.16 13.19
C PRO A 69 11.56 -3.09 14.54
N SER A 70 10.69 -4.07 14.83
CA SER A 70 10.10 -4.21 16.16
C SER A 70 11.17 -4.53 17.22
N GLU A 71 10.90 -4.26 18.49
CA GLU A 71 11.87 -4.53 19.57
C GLU A 71 12.26 -6.01 19.67
N GLU A 72 11.32 -6.91 19.41
CA GLU A 72 11.58 -8.35 19.35
C GLU A 72 12.51 -8.69 18.18
N TYR A 73 12.24 -8.13 16.99
CA TYR A 73 13.07 -8.35 15.82
C TYR A 73 14.46 -7.71 15.96
N LYS A 74 14.60 -6.55 16.61
CA LYS A 74 15.89 -5.94 16.97
C LYS A 74 16.74 -6.85 17.85
N LYS A 75 16.14 -7.50 18.86
CA LYS A 75 16.86 -8.44 19.74
C LYS A 75 17.43 -9.61 18.94
N LEU A 76 16.69 -10.09 17.94
CA LEU A 76 17.12 -11.18 17.07
C LEU A 76 18.22 -10.75 16.11
N LEU A 77 18.10 -9.56 15.49
CA LEU A 77 19.15 -8.97 14.65
C LEU A 77 20.47 -8.82 15.41
N ARG A 78 20.44 -8.39 16.69
CA ARG A 78 21.63 -8.33 17.55
C ARG A 78 22.28 -9.68 17.86
N ASN A 79 21.54 -10.77 17.71
CA ASN A 79 21.99 -12.14 17.96
C ASN A 79 22.40 -12.88 16.68
N GLN A 80 22.06 -12.36 15.49
CA GLN A 80 22.54 -12.91 14.23
C GLN A 80 24.08 -12.84 14.17
N GLY A 81 24.72 -13.97 13.88
CA GLY A 81 26.18 -14.08 13.79
C GLY A 81 26.89 -14.47 15.09
N LYS A 82 26.20 -14.56 16.24
CA LYS A 82 26.77 -15.20 17.43
C LYS A 82 26.67 -16.71 17.26
N GLY A 83 27.79 -17.37 16.96
CA GLY A 83 27.89 -18.82 16.94
C GLY A 83 27.39 -19.41 18.26
N TRP A 84 26.88 -20.64 18.23
CA TRP A 84 26.53 -21.36 19.45
C TRP A 84 27.77 -21.43 20.35
N SER A 85 27.69 -20.95 21.60
CA SER A 85 28.78 -21.17 22.55
C SER A 85 28.93 -22.67 22.82
N SER A 86 30.17 -23.11 23.03
CA SER A 86 30.50 -24.51 23.31
C SER A 86 29.73 -25.04 24.54
N GLU A 87 29.48 -24.18 25.53
CA GLU A 87 28.68 -24.50 26.72
C GLU A 87 27.20 -24.72 26.42
N ARG A 88 26.57 -23.82 25.64
CA ARG A 88 25.17 -24.00 25.21
C ARG A 88 24.96 -25.28 24.40
N ARG A 89 25.97 -25.66 23.61
CA ARG A 89 25.97 -26.90 22.83
C ARG A 89 26.07 -28.14 23.73
N LYS A 90 26.97 -28.14 24.72
CA LYS A 90 27.10 -29.22 25.71
C LYS A 90 25.84 -29.39 26.55
N GLU A 91 25.23 -28.28 26.94
CA GLU A 91 23.99 -28.28 27.71
C GLU A 91 22.83 -28.86 26.88
N ALA A 92 22.61 -28.40 25.64
CA ALA A 92 21.55 -28.91 24.76
C ALA A 92 21.64 -30.43 24.46
N ILE A 93 22.86 -30.95 24.32
CA ILE A 93 23.11 -32.40 24.15
C ILE A 93 22.71 -33.16 25.43
N LYS A 94 23.00 -32.61 26.61
CA LYS A 94 22.70 -33.22 27.91
C LYS A 94 21.19 -33.33 28.19
N ILE A 95 20.39 -32.39 27.67
CA ILE A 95 18.92 -32.37 27.83
C ILE A 95 18.19 -33.22 26.78
N GLY A 96 18.90 -33.89 25.87
CA GLY A 96 18.27 -34.73 24.84
C GLY A 96 17.55 -33.95 23.73
N ASN A 97 17.78 -32.64 23.60
CA ASN A 97 17.22 -31.81 22.52
C ASN A 97 18.05 -31.91 21.22
N ALA A 98 18.58 -33.10 20.90
CA ALA A 98 19.42 -33.30 19.71
C ALA A 98 18.66 -33.16 18.39
N LEU A 99 17.32 -33.22 18.41
CA LEU A 99 16.41 -32.86 17.32
C LEU A 99 15.03 -32.75 17.96
N ALA A 100 14.77 -31.70 18.73
CA ALA A 100 13.38 -31.39 19.01
C ALA A 100 12.73 -31.00 17.68
N GLU A 101 11.80 -31.81 17.19
CA GLU A 101 10.77 -31.47 16.19
C GLU A 101 9.85 -30.35 16.73
N GLY A 102 10.45 -29.29 17.26
CA GLY A 102 9.79 -28.16 17.88
C GLY A 102 9.90 -27.01 16.91
N THR A 103 8.86 -26.86 16.09
CA THR A 103 8.47 -25.63 15.38
C THR A 103 9.65 -24.69 15.07
N ARG A 104 10.21 -24.83 13.86
CA ARG A 104 10.85 -23.67 13.21
C ARG A 104 9.77 -22.60 13.12
N HIS A 105 9.65 -21.77 14.15
CA HIS A 105 8.97 -20.50 14.01
C HIS A 105 9.88 -19.74 13.05
N ASP A 106 9.50 -19.76 11.77
CA ASP A 106 10.05 -18.83 10.80
C ASP A 106 9.80 -17.45 11.38
N ILE A 107 10.81 -16.89 12.03
CA ILE A 107 10.74 -15.53 12.54
C ILE A 107 10.68 -14.66 11.30
N THR A 108 9.47 -14.21 10.98
CA THR A 108 9.23 -13.32 9.85
C THR A 108 9.80 -11.96 10.19
N ALA A 109 10.46 -11.34 9.20
CA ALA A 109 10.91 -9.96 9.31
C ALA A 109 9.75 -9.06 9.72
N ASP A 110 9.89 -8.39 10.87
CA ASP A 110 8.85 -7.56 11.47
C ASP A 110 9.32 -6.11 11.55
N TYR A 111 8.77 -5.30 10.65
CA TYR A 111 9.05 -3.87 10.51
C TYR A 111 7.76 -3.08 10.61
N ARG A 112 7.80 -1.98 11.37
CA ARG A 112 6.75 -0.98 11.40
C ARG A 112 7.14 0.24 10.57
N ARG A 113 6.15 0.91 9.98
CA ARG A 113 6.35 2.24 9.39
C ARG A 113 6.60 3.25 10.52
N ALA A 114 7.75 3.89 10.52
CA ALA A 114 8.14 4.87 11.52
C ALA A 114 7.88 6.31 11.08
N GLY A 115 7.92 6.56 9.77
CA GLY A 115 7.69 7.89 9.22
C GLY A 115 8.08 7.97 7.75
N TYR A 116 8.45 9.17 7.32
CA TYR A 116 8.83 9.45 5.94
C TYR A 116 10.12 10.29 5.91
N THR A 117 10.97 10.07 4.91
CA THR A 117 12.18 10.87 4.68
C THR A 117 11.83 12.33 4.41
N ASP A 118 12.74 13.25 4.69
CA ASP A 118 12.57 14.66 4.38
C ASP A 118 13.67 15.14 3.43
N CYS A 119 13.28 16.04 2.52
CA CYS A 119 14.16 16.64 1.52
C CYS A 119 14.82 17.94 2.00
N GLY A 120 14.42 18.47 3.15
CA GLY A 120 15.00 19.68 3.75
C GLY A 120 14.53 21.00 3.13
N CYS A 121 13.62 20.98 2.14
CA CYS A 121 13.16 22.19 1.47
C CYS A 121 12.16 23.02 2.31
N ASN A 122 11.55 22.46 3.37
CA ASN A 122 10.60 23.16 4.26
C ASN A 122 9.39 23.85 3.59
N VAL A 123 9.00 23.42 2.38
CA VAL A 123 7.89 24.00 1.58
C VAL A 123 6.59 23.15 1.56
N GLY A 124 6.50 22.13 2.42
CA GLY A 124 5.37 21.20 2.42
C GLY A 124 5.37 20.21 1.25
N PHE A 125 4.35 19.34 1.25
CA PHE A 125 4.24 18.19 0.34
C PHE A 125 2.85 18.10 -0.29
N THR A 126 2.80 17.58 -1.51
CA THR A 126 1.59 17.26 -2.26
C THR A 126 1.55 15.78 -2.61
N GLY A 127 0.38 15.23 -2.94
CA GLY A 127 0.30 13.92 -3.57
C GLY A 127 1.01 13.86 -4.92
N GLY A 128 1.50 12.66 -5.27
CA GLY A 128 2.01 12.37 -6.61
C GLY A 128 0.93 12.43 -7.69
N SER A 129 1.34 12.33 -8.95
CA SER A 129 0.45 12.37 -10.12
C SER A 129 0.30 10.98 -10.74
N VAL A 130 -0.93 10.64 -11.13
CA VAL A 130 -1.28 9.41 -11.86
C VAL A 130 -1.64 9.77 -13.30
N LEU A 131 -1.08 9.07 -14.29
CA LEU A 131 -1.45 9.21 -15.69
C LEU A 131 -2.29 8.01 -16.11
N ASP A 132 -3.43 8.27 -16.75
CA ASP A 132 -4.25 7.25 -17.39
C ASP A 132 -4.61 7.70 -18.81
N MET A 133 -4.10 6.97 -19.79
CA MET A 133 -4.26 7.29 -21.21
C MET A 133 -5.55 6.73 -21.82
N PHE A 134 -6.29 5.92 -21.06
CA PHE A 134 -7.58 5.35 -21.44
C PHE A 134 -8.58 5.63 -20.30
N PHE A 135 -8.76 6.92 -20.03
CA PHE A 135 -9.43 7.37 -18.81
C PHE A 135 -10.89 6.92 -18.73
N GLY A 136 -11.55 6.74 -19.87
CA GLY A 136 -12.93 6.28 -19.96
C GLY A 136 -13.85 7.13 -19.09
N SER A 137 -14.64 6.47 -18.25
CA SER A 137 -15.55 7.14 -17.31
C SER A 137 -14.87 7.81 -16.11
N GLY A 138 -13.53 7.77 -15.98
CA GLY A 138 -12.78 8.51 -14.97
C GLY A 138 -12.58 7.81 -13.61
N THR A 139 -12.71 6.48 -13.57
CA THR A 139 -12.52 5.70 -12.31
C THR A 139 -11.11 5.88 -11.73
N THR A 140 -10.04 5.89 -12.54
CA THR A 140 -8.67 6.20 -12.07
C THR A 140 -8.59 7.55 -11.36
N GLY A 141 -9.24 8.58 -11.90
CA GLY A 141 -9.21 9.93 -11.31
C GLY A 141 -9.90 9.98 -9.94
N ILE A 142 -11.05 9.31 -9.81
CA ILE A 142 -11.75 9.19 -8.52
C ILE A 142 -10.85 8.54 -7.47
N VAL A 143 -10.20 7.42 -7.82
CA VAL A 143 -9.32 6.70 -6.90
C VAL A 143 -8.09 7.53 -6.54
N ALA A 144 -7.49 8.25 -7.51
CA ALA A 144 -6.39 9.16 -7.24
C ALA A 144 -6.79 10.27 -6.25
N LEU A 145 -7.93 10.93 -6.47
CA LEU A 145 -8.43 11.98 -5.57
C LEU A 145 -8.73 11.44 -4.16
N LYS A 146 -9.38 10.27 -4.04
CA LYS A 146 -9.63 9.60 -2.74
C LYS A 146 -8.34 9.30 -1.98
N GLN A 147 -7.23 9.10 -2.67
CA GLN A 147 -5.91 8.87 -2.08
C GLN A 147 -5.08 10.15 -1.91
N ASN A 148 -5.69 11.33 -2.05
CA ASN A 148 -5.05 12.64 -1.99
C ASN A 148 -3.91 12.80 -3.01
N LYS A 149 -4.08 12.19 -4.20
CA LYS A 149 -3.17 12.26 -5.34
C LYS A 149 -3.76 13.12 -6.46
N LYS A 150 -2.89 13.58 -7.35
CA LYS A 150 -3.26 14.25 -8.60
C LYS A 150 -3.43 13.22 -9.71
N PHE A 151 -4.12 13.59 -10.77
CA PHE A 151 -4.23 12.74 -11.96
C PHE A 151 -4.24 13.57 -13.24
N ILE A 152 -3.88 12.90 -14.34
CA ILE A 152 -4.02 13.37 -15.71
C ILE A 152 -4.72 12.23 -16.46
N GLY A 153 -5.93 12.49 -16.96
CA GLY A 153 -6.72 11.54 -17.74
C GLY A 153 -6.78 11.99 -19.19
N ILE A 154 -6.50 11.07 -20.12
CA ILE A 154 -6.66 11.28 -21.56
C ILE A 154 -7.78 10.36 -22.03
N GLU A 155 -8.73 10.93 -22.77
CA GLU A 155 -9.87 10.22 -23.35
C GLU A 155 -10.21 10.86 -24.70
N LEU A 156 -10.56 10.04 -25.68
CA LEU A 156 -10.88 10.48 -27.04
C LEU A 156 -12.39 10.72 -27.22
N SER A 157 -13.22 9.91 -26.56
CA SER A 157 -14.68 9.99 -26.69
C SER A 157 -15.24 11.16 -25.88
N GLN A 158 -15.92 12.07 -26.57
CA GLN A 158 -16.59 13.19 -25.91
C GLN A 158 -17.64 12.74 -24.89
N GLU A 159 -18.36 11.64 -25.17
CA GLU A 159 -19.34 11.08 -24.25
C GLU A 159 -18.69 10.67 -22.92
N TYR A 160 -17.59 9.92 -22.98
CA TYR A 160 -16.84 9.51 -21.78
C TYR A 160 -16.27 10.70 -21.02
N ILE A 161 -15.80 11.74 -21.71
CA ILE A 161 -15.32 12.98 -21.08
C ILE A 161 -16.41 13.64 -20.23
N GLU A 162 -17.63 13.77 -20.76
CA GLU A 162 -18.73 14.41 -20.02
C GLU A 162 -19.15 13.61 -18.78
N ILE A 163 -19.15 12.28 -18.88
CA ILE A 163 -19.41 11.40 -17.74
C ILE A 163 -18.30 11.49 -16.71
N ALA A 164 -17.04 11.45 -17.14
CA ALA A 164 -15.90 11.59 -16.24
C ALA A 164 -15.95 12.92 -15.48
N LYS A 165 -16.22 14.04 -16.17
CA LYS A 165 -16.41 15.35 -15.55
C LYS A 165 -17.52 15.33 -14.50
N LYS A 166 -18.69 14.78 -14.84
CA LYS A 166 -19.83 14.67 -13.91
C LYS A 166 -19.48 13.84 -12.67
N ARG A 167 -18.76 12.72 -12.85
CA ARG A 167 -18.33 11.83 -11.76
C ARG A 167 -17.24 12.43 -10.87
N LEU A 168 -16.33 13.21 -11.45
CA LEU A 168 -15.21 13.83 -10.73
C LEU A 168 -15.62 15.10 -10.00
N LYS A 169 -16.63 15.82 -10.49
CA LYS A 169 -17.10 17.10 -9.92
C LYS A 169 -17.26 17.07 -8.40
N PRO A 170 -17.94 16.09 -7.77
CA PRO A 170 -18.07 16.05 -6.31
C PRO A 170 -16.74 15.94 -5.57
N PHE A 171 -15.74 15.24 -6.14
CA PHE A 171 -14.43 15.05 -5.52
C PHE A 171 -13.52 16.26 -5.69
N LEU A 172 -13.69 17.02 -6.78
CA LEU A 172 -12.94 18.24 -7.04
C LEU A 172 -13.48 19.43 -6.23
N GLU A 173 -14.80 19.50 -6.07
CA GLU A 173 -15.48 20.57 -5.32
C GLU A 173 -15.46 20.36 -3.81
N GLN A 174 -15.19 19.13 -3.35
CA GLN A 174 -15.10 18.84 -1.92
C GLN A 174 -13.85 19.50 -1.32
N THR A 175 -14.02 20.72 -0.82
CA THR A 175 -13.05 21.40 0.05
C THR A 175 -13.00 20.65 1.38
N LYS A 176 -12.05 19.70 1.49
CA LYS A 176 -11.54 19.07 2.73
C LYS A 176 -12.46 19.21 3.96
N LEU A 177 -13.41 18.30 4.15
CA LEU A 177 -13.88 17.99 5.50
C LEU A 177 -12.79 17.12 6.14
N LYS A 178 -11.98 17.74 6.99
CA LYS A 178 -11.05 17.05 7.88
C LYS A 178 -11.80 16.31 8.97
#